data_AF-A0AA96FW61-F1
#
_entry.id   AF-A0AA96FW61-F1
#
_cell.length_a   1.000
_cell.length_b   1.000
_cell.length_c   1.000
_cell.angle_alpha   90.00
_cell.angle_beta   90.00
_cell.angle_gamma   90.00
#
_symmetry.space_group_name_H-M   'P 1'
#
loop_
_entity.id
_entity.type
_entity.pdbx_description
1 polymer ?
#
loop_
_entity_poly.entity_id
_entity_poly.type
_entity_poly.pdbx_seq_one_letter_code
_entity_poly.pdbx_strand_id
1 'polypeptide(L)'
;MPRVPRAQLPTAGVATGLVVTALLLATGCGRQTAGAPVTPAKPGSSAPSTPSGSVPTPGGSAPTPGSSGPADQEKLDAAANAVERLGRSQPDSFTGLAVDVPGDRVVVYRKPRASFDAALARLHTGVRVDKQDAPRSISELTATRNRVTAMMGHTVGYTVISIGDGSDTSWTKGVVEVGVTGDLARAKKDLGARFGDEVAVTAGRMPVG
;
A
#
# COMPACT_ATOMS: atom_id res chain seq x y z
N MET A 1 -11.14 50.98 15.10
CA MET A 1 -10.21 50.06 14.40
C MET A 1 -10.61 50.03 12.92
N PRO A 2 -9.86 50.70 12.03
CA PRO A 2 -10.22 50.85 10.62
C PRO A 2 -10.00 49.55 9.81
N ARG A 3 -10.96 49.23 8.93
CA ARG A 3 -10.94 48.10 7.99
C ARG A 3 -9.86 48.29 6.93
N VAL A 4 -9.00 47.29 6.76
CA VAL A 4 -7.99 47.25 5.70
C VAL A 4 -8.64 46.66 4.42
N PRO A 5 -8.49 47.29 3.24
CA PRO A 5 -9.03 46.76 1.99
C PRO A 5 -8.20 45.56 1.48
N ARG A 6 -8.91 44.51 1.05
CA ARG A 6 -8.38 43.33 0.35
C ARG A 6 -8.08 43.70 -1.10
N ALA A 7 -6.82 43.61 -1.52
CA ALA A 7 -6.44 43.65 -2.92
C ALA A 7 -6.66 42.26 -3.54
N GLN A 8 -7.52 42.19 -4.56
CA GLN A 8 -7.63 41.05 -5.46
C GLN A 8 -6.70 41.28 -6.66
N LEU A 9 -5.85 40.32 -6.97
CA LEU A 9 -5.10 40.26 -8.22
C LEU A 9 -5.79 39.24 -9.14
N PRO A 10 -6.23 39.63 -10.35
CA PRO A 10 -6.58 38.71 -11.40
C PRO A 10 -5.32 38.34 -12.19
N THR A 11 -5.06 37.06 -12.39
CA THR A 11 -4.09 36.63 -13.42
C THR A 11 -4.76 35.59 -14.32
N ALA A 12 -4.94 36.01 -15.56
CA ALA A 12 -5.49 35.27 -16.67
C ALA A 12 -4.41 34.48 -17.43
N GLY A 13 -4.83 33.43 -18.13
CA GLY A 13 -4.10 32.77 -19.23
C GLY A 13 -2.97 31.86 -18.76
N VAL A 14 -2.72 30.70 -19.35
CA VAL A 14 -2.75 30.38 -20.78
C VAL A 14 -3.07 28.89 -20.94
N ALA A 15 -4.07 28.58 -21.75
CA ALA A 15 -4.30 27.25 -22.30
C ALA A 15 -3.49 27.12 -23.59
N THR A 16 -2.55 26.18 -23.64
CA THR A 16 -1.91 25.76 -24.89
C THR A 16 -2.07 24.25 -25.01
N GLY A 17 -2.93 23.84 -25.93
CA GLY A 17 -3.02 22.46 -26.38
C GLY A 17 -1.82 22.10 -27.26
N LEU A 18 -1.45 20.83 -27.26
CA LEU A 18 -0.70 20.24 -28.37
C LEU A 18 -1.17 18.81 -28.63
N VAL A 19 -1.24 18.54 -29.93
CA VAL A 19 -1.94 17.50 -30.66
C VAL A 19 -1.18 16.17 -30.69
N VAL A 20 -1.94 15.07 -30.57
CA VAL A 20 -1.89 13.75 -31.26
C VAL A 20 -0.58 13.36 -31.98
N THR A 21 -0.09 12.12 -31.77
CA THR A 21 0.13 11.10 -32.84
C THR A 21 0.35 9.70 -32.22
N ALA A 22 -0.32 8.71 -32.82
CA ALA A 22 -0.38 7.28 -32.48
C ALA A 22 0.68 6.43 -33.22
N LEU A 23 0.59 5.09 -33.02
CA LEU A 23 1.30 3.95 -33.66
C LEU A 23 2.68 3.59 -33.04
N LEU A 24 3.08 2.33 -32.82
CA LEU A 24 2.76 1.04 -33.45
C LEU A 24 3.04 -0.16 -32.51
N LEU A 25 2.47 -1.30 -32.91
CA LEU A 25 2.40 -2.65 -32.34
C LEU A 25 3.73 -3.38 -32.09
N ALA A 26 3.74 -4.27 -31.08
CA ALA A 26 4.57 -5.49 -31.10
C ALA A 26 3.83 -6.66 -30.43
N THR A 27 3.21 -7.49 -31.27
CA THR A 27 2.68 -8.82 -30.99
C THR A 27 3.81 -9.83 -30.90
N GLY A 28 4.05 -10.44 -29.74
CA GLY A 28 4.97 -11.56 -29.54
C GLY A 28 4.24 -12.86 -29.21
N CYS A 29 3.84 -13.60 -30.25
CA CYS A 29 3.39 -14.99 -30.13
C CYS A 29 4.61 -15.94 -30.14
N GLY A 30 4.93 -16.53 -28.98
CA GLY A 30 5.92 -17.60 -28.86
C GLY A 30 5.24 -18.96 -28.75
N ARG A 31 5.50 -19.82 -29.74
CA ARG A 31 4.85 -21.10 -30.05
C ARG A 31 4.98 -22.20 -29.01
N GLN A 32 3.91 -23.00 -28.94
CA GLN A 32 3.79 -24.34 -28.36
C GLN A 32 4.70 -25.36 -29.06
N THR A 33 5.32 -26.25 -28.29
CA THR A 33 5.79 -27.55 -28.78
C THR A 33 4.99 -28.64 -28.09
N ALA A 34 4.18 -29.35 -28.87
CA ALA A 34 3.45 -30.53 -28.49
C ALA A 34 4.40 -31.74 -28.43
N GLY A 35 4.45 -32.41 -27.28
CA GLY A 35 4.96 -33.77 -27.14
C GLY A 35 3.77 -34.70 -26.89
N ALA A 36 3.56 -35.62 -27.83
CA ALA A 36 2.45 -36.57 -27.88
C ALA A 36 2.59 -37.73 -26.85
N PRO A 37 1.57 -38.59 -26.68
CA PRO A 37 1.34 -39.43 -25.51
C PRO A 37 1.96 -40.83 -25.63
N VAL A 38 2.24 -41.46 -24.49
CA VAL A 38 2.40 -42.92 -24.38
C VAL A 38 1.45 -43.48 -23.34
N THR A 39 0.62 -44.43 -23.79
CA THR A 39 -0.43 -45.16 -23.08
C THR A 39 0.17 -46.42 -22.38
N PRO A 40 -0.62 -47.29 -21.71
CA PRO A 40 -0.41 -47.66 -20.31
C PRO A 40 0.10 -49.10 -20.09
N ALA A 41 0.71 -49.37 -18.92
CA ALA A 41 1.06 -50.73 -18.50
C ALA A 41 0.43 -51.10 -17.14
N LYS A 42 -0.61 -51.93 -17.25
CA LYS A 42 -1.09 -53.08 -16.46
C LYS A 42 -0.87 -53.17 -14.92
N PRO A 43 -1.89 -53.62 -14.14
CA PRO A 43 -1.81 -53.84 -12.70
C PRO A 43 -1.19 -55.19 -12.32
N GLY A 44 -0.40 -55.19 -11.25
CA GLY A 44 0.15 -56.36 -10.58
C GLY A 44 -0.19 -56.34 -9.10
N SER A 45 -1.07 -57.26 -8.70
CA SER A 45 -1.50 -57.52 -7.33
C SER A 45 -0.53 -58.48 -6.63
N SER A 46 -0.18 -58.24 -5.35
CA SER A 46 -0.09 -59.26 -4.27
C SER A 46 0.39 -58.62 -2.95
N ALA A 47 -0.38 -58.85 -1.89
CA ALA A 47 -0.20 -58.47 -0.47
C ALA A 47 0.83 -59.40 0.24
N PRO A 48 0.96 -59.48 1.60
CA PRO A 48 0.47 -58.62 2.69
C PRO A 48 1.59 -58.22 3.70
N SER A 49 1.35 -57.21 4.53
CA SER A 49 2.11 -57.04 5.79
C SER A 49 1.19 -56.51 6.89
N THR A 50 1.42 -57.08 8.06
CA THR A 50 0.61 -57.14 9.27
C THR A 50 0.40 -55.80 9.99
N PRO A 51 -0.66 -55.69 10.83
CA PRO A 51 -0.98 -54.47 11.57
C PRO A 51 -0.11 -54.36 12.83
N SER A 52 0.75 -53.35 12.92
CA SER A 52 1.24 -52.87 14.22
C SER A 52 0.31 -51.77 14.72
N GLY A 53 -0.50 -52.13 15.72
CA GLY A 53 -1.35 -51.19 16.44
C GLY A 53 -0.51 -50.09 17.08
N SER A 54 -0.63 -48.88 16.56
CA SER A 54 -0.31 -47.66 17.29
C SER A 54 -1.64 -47.00 17.64
N VAL A 55 -2.00 -47.12 18.91
CA VAL A 55 -3.14 -46.44 19.51
C VAL A 55 -2.99 -44.93 19.26
N PRO A 56 -3.93 -44.25 18.58
CA PRO A 56 -3.93 -42.80 18.57
C PRO A 56 -4.35 -42.33 19.97
N THR A 57 -3.39 -41.91 20.77
CA THR A 57 -3.67 -41.06 21.93
C THR A 57 -4.36 -39.81 21.41
N PRO A 58 -5.54 -39.41 21.90
CA PRO A 58 -6.08 -38.09 21.65
C PRO A 58 -5.20 -37.13 22.44
N GLY A 59 -4.11 -36.69 21.81
CA GLY A 59 -3.38 -35.49 22.21
C GLY A 59 -4.31 -34.33 21.96
N GLY A 60 -5.24 -34.10 22.90
CA GLY A 60 -5.97 -32.86 23.01
C GLY A 60 -4.95 -31.76 23.24
N SER A 61 -4.45 -31.19 22.16
CA SER A 61 -3.85 -29.87 22.18
C SER A 61 -4.97 -28.92 22.58
N ALA A 62 -5.11 -28.74 23.89
CA ALA A 62 -5.86 -27.64 24.44
C ALA A 62 -5.36 -26.36 23.76
N PRO A 63 -6.25 -25.46 23.31
CA PRO A 63 -5.83 -24.17 22.79
C PRO A 63 -4.99 -23.51 23.88
N THR A 64 -3.73 -23.21 23.57
CA THR A 64 -2.86 -22.44 24.45
C THR A 64 -3.54 -21.09 24.66
N PRO A 65 -4.02 -20.74 25.88
CA PRO A 65 -4.56 -19.43 26.14
C PRO A 65 -3.35 -18.51 26.28
N GLY A 66 -2.96 -17.89 25.17
CA GLY A 66 -1.65 -17.24 25.10
C GLY A 66 -1.46 -16.37 23.88
N SER A 67 -2.48 -15.60 23.51
CA SER A 67 -2.25 -14.33 22.82
C SER A 67 -3.19 -13.31 23.43
N SER A 68 -2.84 -12.86 24.65
CA SER A 68 -3.50 -11.74 25.30
C SER A 68 -3.08 -10.45 24.61
N GLY A 69 -3.56 -10.25 23.39
CA GLY A 69 -3.86 -8.90 22.94
C GLY A 69 -4.88 -8.27 23.91
N PRO A 70 -5.02 -6.93 23.94
CA PRO A 70 -6.16 -6.30 24.57
C PRO A 70 -7.46 -7.04 24.22
N ALA A 71 -8.43 -7.09 25.13
CA ALA A 71 -9.65 -7.90 24.99
C ALA A 71 -10.41 -7.71 23.65
N ASP A 72 -10.14 -6.60 22.94
CA ASP A 72 -10.77 -6.23 21.67
C ASP A 72 -9.81 -6.25 20.45
N GLN A 73 -8.58 -6.75 20.61
CA GLN A 73 -7.58 -6.79 19.52
C GLN A 73 -8.08 -7.55 18.30
N GLU A 74 -8.71 -8.71 18.50
CA GLU A 74 -9.25 -9.52 17.40
C GLU A 74 -10.34 -8.75 16.61
N LYS A 75 -11.17 -7.96 17.31
CA LYS A 75 -12.19 -7.12 16.66
C LYS A 75 -11.56 -5.97 15.89
N LEU A 76 -10.54 -5.32 16.46
CA LEU A 76 -9.78 -4.26 15.79
C LEU A 76 -9.12 -4.78 14.50
N ASP A 77 -8.50 -5.95 14.57
CA ASP A 77 -7.86 -6.58 13.40
C ASP A 77 -8.90 -6.97 12.35
N ALA A 78 -10.04 -7.54 12.75
CA ALA A 78 -11.14 -7.85 11.84
C ALA A 78 -11.69 -6.59 11.15
N ALA A 79 -11.86 -5.49 11.89
CA ALA A 79 -12.30 -4.21 11.37
C ALA A 79 -11.27 -3.61 10.39
N ALA A 80 -9.99 -3.60 10.76
CA ALA A 80 -8.89 -3.13 9.93
C ALA A 80 -8.82 -3.92 8.61
N ASN A 81 -8.90 -5.25 8.68
CA ASN A 81 -8.92 -6.12 7.50
C ASN A 81 -10.12 -5.86 6.59
N ALA A 82 -11.31 -5.60 7.15
CA ALA A 82 -12.50 -5.27 6.36
C ALA A 82 -12.34 -3.92 5.64
N VAL A 83 -11.84 -2.91 6.34
CA VAL A 83 -11.52 -1.59 5.77
C VAL A 83 -10.45 -1.70 4.70
N GLU A 84 -9.39 -2.49 4.93
CA GLU A 84 -8.31 -2.65 3.97
C GLU A 84 -8.81 -3.30 2.66
N ARG A 85 -9.66 -4.33 2.75
CA ARG A 85 -10.29 -4.94 1.56
C ARG A 85 -11.14 -3.93 0.79
N LEU A 86 -11.95 -3.13 1.50
CA LEU A 86 -12.71 -2.06 0.86
C LEU A 86 -11.78 -1.04 0.20
N GLY A 87 -10.71 -0.63 0.88
CA GLY A 87 -9.71 0.30 0.39
C GLY A 87 -9.06 -0.18 -0.91
N ARG A 88 -8.65 -1.46 -0.97
CA ARG A 88 -8.11 -2.09 -2.19
C ARG A 88 -9.09 -2.08 -3.36
N SER A 89 -10.39 -2.18 -3.10
CA SER A 89 -11.42 -2.10 -4.16
C SER A 89 -11.68 -0.67 -4.66
N GLN A 90 -11.24 0.36 -3.91
CA GLN A 90 -11.45 1.78 -4.23
C GLN A 90 -10.16 2.59 -4.03
N PRO A 91 -9.08 2.26 -4.77
CA PRO A 91 -7.75 2.84 -4.55
C PRO A 91 -7.66 4.34 -4.83
N ASP A 92 -8.62 4.92 -5.56
CA ASP A 92 -8.68 6.36 -5.84
C ASP A 92 -9.34 7.18 -4.73
N SER A 93 -9.87 6.50 -3.69
CA SER A 93 -10.48 7.14 -2.51
C SER A 93 -9.72 6.79 -1.23
N PHE A 94 -9.21 5.56 -1.12
CA PHE A 94 -8.44 5.11 0.04
C PHE A 94 -7.01 5.64 0.01
N THR A 95 -6.44 6.00 1.16
CA THR A 95 -5.03 6.41 1.30
C THR A 95 -4.26 5.46 2.20
N GLY A 96 -4.85 5.08 3.33
CA GLY A 96 -4.21 4.20 4.31
C GLY A 96 -5.10 3.99 5.53
N LEU A 97 -4.66 3.15 6.46
CA LEU A 97 -5.34 2.93 7.74
C LEU A 97 -4.34 2.74 8.87
N ALA A 98 -4.71 3.19 10.06
CA ALA A 98 -4.00 2.90 11.30
C ALA A 98 -4.95 2.28 12.32
N VAL A 99 -4.44 1.35 13.12
CA VAL A 99 -5.15 0.79 14.28
C VAL A 99 -4.69 1.56 15.51
N ASP A 100 -5.59 2.33 16.12
CA ASP A 100 -5.34 2.98 17.41
C ASP A 100 -5.87 2.09 18.53
N VAL A 101 -4.98 1.22 19.03
CA VAL A 101 -5.28 0.27 20.11
C VAL A 101 -5.65 0.98 21.43
N PRO A 102 -4.90 1.99 21.92
CA PRO A 102 -5.32 2.76 23.10
C PRO A 102 -6.70 3.42 22.95
N GLY A 103 -7.05 3.80 21.72
CA GLY A 103 -8.30 4.46 21.39
C GLY A 103 -9.45 3.55 20.95
N ASP A 104 -9.26 2.22 20.95
CA ASP A 104 -10.19 1.20 20.47
C ASP A 104 -10.87 1.56 19.14
N ARG A 105 -10.06 1.99 18.16
CA ARG A 105 -10.59 2.45 16.86
C ARG A 105 -9.66 2.20 15.70
N VAL A 106 -10.24 2.20 14.51
CA VAL A 106 -9.52 2.23 13.23
C VAL A 106 -9.62 3.64 12.65
N VAL A 107 -8.47 4.25 12.36
CA VAL A 107 -8.38 5.54 11.66
C VAL A 107 -8.17 5.28 10.17
N VAL A 108 -9.05 5.80 9.34
CA VAL A 108 -9.03 5.61 7.88
C VAL A 108 -8.67 6.91 7.20
N TYR A 109 -7.50 6.93 6.57
CA TYR A 109 -7.05 8.05 5.76
C TYR A 109 -7.61 7.89 4.35
N ARG A 110 -8.27 8.93 3.84
CA ARG A 110 -8.94 8.88 2.55
C ARG A 110 -8.97 10.23 1.86
N LYS A 111 -8.98 10.19 0.53
CA LYS A 111 -9.38 11.32 -0.30
C LYS A 111 -10.92 11.45 -0.25
N PRO A 112 -11.49 12.63 0.06
CA PRO A 112 -12.93 12.76 0.26
C PRO A 112 -13.76 12.34 -0.96
N ARG A 113 -14.54 11.26 -0.80
CA ARG A 113 -15.47 10.73 -1.82
C ARG A 113 -16.70 10.15 -1.15
N ALA A 114 -17.89 10.58 -1.58
CA ALA A 114 -19.16 10.17 -0.98
C ALA A 114 -19.43 8.65 -1.13
N SER A 115 -19.03 8.05 -2.25
CA SER A 115 -19.19 6.61 -2.50
C SER A 115 -18.39 5.74 -1.53
N PHE A 116 -17.15 6.14 -1.25
CA PHE A 116 -16.27 5.44 -0.30
C PHE A 116 -16.81 5.54 1.12
N ASP A 117 -17.28 6.72 1.53
CA ASP A 117 -17.89 6.94 2.85
C ASP A 117 -19.16 6.13 3.05
N ALA A 118 -20.02 6.06 2.04
CA ALA A 118 -21.20 5.23 2.08
C ALA A 118 -20.85 3.74 2.15
N ALA A 119 -19.78 3.31 1.50
CA ALA A 119 -19.29 1.93 1.60
C ALA A 119 -18.70 1.62 2.97
N LEU A 120 -17.91 2.53 3.56
CA LEU A 120 -17.40 2.41 4.93
C LEU A 120 -18.53 2.29 5.95
N ALA A 121 -19.55 3.14 5.84
CA ALA A 121 -20.71 3.12 6.75
C ALA A 121 -21.48 1.78 6.72
N ARG A 122 -21.42 1.04 5.61
CA ARG A 122 -22.06 -0.27 5.43
C ARG A 122 -21.24 -1.46 5.91
N LEU A 123 -19.97 -1.26 6.32
CA LEU A 123 -19.13 -2.37 6.79
C LEU A 123 -19.58 -2.93 8.14
N HIS A 124 -20.26 -2.13 8.97
CA HIS A 124 -20.78 -2.53 10.29
C HIS A 124 -19.75 -3.34 11.11
N THR A 125 -18.53 -2.83 11.23
CA THR A 125 -17.39 -3.54 11.82
C THR A 125 -17.52 -3.83 13.32
N GLY A 126 -18.48 -3.21 14.00
CA GLY A 126 -18.64 -3.30 15.46
C GLY A 126 -17.58 -2.52 16.25
N VAL A 127 -16.66 -1.83 15.55
CA VAL A 127 -15.57 -1.02 16.10
C VAL A 127 -15.72 0.41 15.60
N ARG A 128 -15.24 1.40 16.37
CA ARG A 128 -15.23 2.79 15.92
C ARG A 128 -14.31 2.96 14.72
N VAL A 129 -14.83 3.57 13.66
CA VAL A 129 -14.08 3.91 12.44
C VAL A 129 -14.08 5.42 12.27
N ASP A 130 -12.92 6.05 12.48
CA ASP A 130 -12.73 7.48 12.31
C ASP A 130 -12.16 7.77 10.92
N LYS A 131 -12.74 8.74 10.21
CA LYS A 131 -12.29 9.15 8.88
C LYS A 131 -11.39 10.36 8.99
N GLN A 132 -10.20 10.26 8.42
CA GLN A 132 -9.26 11.37 8.28
C GLN A 132 -9.13 11.72 6.80
N ASP A 133 -9.27 12.99 6.47
CA ASP A 133 -9.08 13.45 5.10
C ASP A 133 -7.58 13.50 4.77
N ALA A 134 -7.22 13.00 3.59
CA ALA A 134 -5.88 12.96 3.06
C ALA A 134 -5.82 13.64 1.69
N PRO A 135 -4.73 14.37 1.36
CA PRO A 135 -4.63 15.08 0.07
C PRO A 135 -4.56 14.15 -1.15
N ARG A 136 -3.95 12.97 -0.99
CA ARG A 136 -3.68 12.01 -2.06
C ARG A 136 -4.23 10.64 -1.72
N SER A 137 -4.71 9.91 -2.73
CA SER A 137 -5.10 8.49 -2.60
C SER A 137 -3.89 7.56 -2.65
N ILE A 138 -4.08 6.28 -2.32
CA ILE A 138 -3.04 5.26 -2.41
C ILE A 138 -2.62 5.03 -3.86
N SER A 139 -3.51 5.19 -4.84
CA SER A 139 -3.15 5.15 -6.26
C SER A 139 -2.18 6.27 -6.65
N GLU A 140 -2.42 7.49 -6.15
CA GLU A 140 -1.55 8.66 -6.38
C GLU A 140 -0.19 8.51 -5.66
N LEU A 141 -0.20 8.03 -4.42
CA LEU A 141 1.02 7.75 -3.65
C LEU A 141 1.86 6.63 -4.31
N THR A 142 1.21 5.55 -4.75
CA THR A 142 1.88 4.43 -5.45
C THR A 142 2.50 4.92 -6.76
N ALA A 143 1.80 5.75 -7.54
CA ALA A 143 2.34 6.31 -8.78
C ALA A 143 3.58 7.17 -8.52
N THR A 144 3.57 7.97 -7.45
CA THR A 144 4.72 8.77 -7.02
C THR A 144 5.88 7.88 -6.58
N ARG A 145 5.61 6.90 -5.72
CA ARG A 145 6.60 5.90 -5.27
C ARG A 145 7.25 5.17 -6.44
N ASN A 146 6.49 4.79 -7.46
CA ASN A 146 7.03 4.12 -8.65
C ASN A 146 7.98 5.04 -9.44
N ARG A 147 7.62 6.32 -9.61
CA ARG A 147 8.50 7.31 -10.23
C ARG A 147 9.77 7.58 -9.41
N VAL A 148 9.68 7.57 -8.08
CA VAL A 148 10.86 7.70 -7.21
C VAL A 148 11.76 6.46 -7.31
N THR A 149 11.17 5.27 -7.25
CA THR A 149 11.87 3.98 -7.39
C THR A 149 12.66 3.92 -8.70
N ALA A 150 12.09 4.42 -9.80
CA ALA A 150 12.76 4.45 -11.10
C ALA A 150 14.06 5.30 -11.13
N MET A 151 14.33 6.12 -10.12
CA MET A 151 15.59 6.88 -10.01
C MET A 151 16.65 6.18 -9.15
N MET A 152 16.32 5.06 -8.50
CA MET A 152 17.30 4.33 -7.70
C MET A 152 18.51 3.96 -8.57
N GLY A 153 19.72 4.26 -8.09
CA GLY A 153 20.97 4.05 -8.84
C GLY A 153 21.31 5.14 -9.88
N HIS A 154 20.44 6.13 -10.13
CA HIS A 154 20.65 7.21 -11.11
C HIS A 154 20.87 8.58 -10.44
N THR A 155 21.37 8.59 -9.21
CA THR A 155 21.57 9.82 -8.41
C THR A 155 23.05 10.08 -8.19
N VAL A 156 23.44 11.35 -8.17
CA VAL A 156 24.84 11.78 -8.00
C VAL A 156 24.95 12.53 -6.67
N GLY A 157 25.84 12.07 -5.79
CA GLY A 157 26.10 12.71 -4.49
C GLY A 157 25.18 12.28 -3.34
N TYR A 158 24.13 11.51 -3.61
CA TYR A 158 23.30 10.88 -2.59
C TYR A 158 22.81 9.51 -3.06
N THR A 159 22.28 8.70 -2.15
CA THR A 159 21.67 7.40 -2.47
C THR A 159 20.35 7.28 -1.76
N VAL A 160 19.31 6.86 -2.49
CA VAL A 160 18.00 6.53 -1.91
C VAL A 160 18.09 5.14 -1.27
N ILE A 161 17.81 5.06 0.03
CA ILE A 161 17.89 3.82 0.81
C ILE A 161 16.53 3.34 1.33
N SER A 162 15.52 4.20 1.35
CA SER A 162 14.15 3.80 1.65
C SER A 162 13.14 4.67 0.91
N ILE A 163 12.01 4.06 0.56
CA ILE A 163 10.85 4.72 -0.03
C ILE A 163 9.62 4.14 0.67
N GLY A 164 8.79 4.99 1.28
CA GLY A 164 7.63 4.59 2.06
C GLY A 164 6.43 5.50 1.86
N ASP A 165 5.24 4.93 1.97
CA ASP A 165 3.95 5.61 1.76
C ASP A 165 2.89 5.11 2.77
N GLY A 166 3.33 4.64 3.94
CA GLY A 166 2.55 3.82 4.87
C GLY A 166 2.49 4.33 6.32
N SER A 167 2.73 5.61 6.57
CA SER A 167 2.71 6.21 7.92
C SER A 167 1.59 7.24 8.06
N ASP A 168 1.07 7.45 9.28
CA ASP A 168 0.11 8.52 9.60
C ASP A 168 0.57 9.90 9.13
N THR A 169 1.88 10.17 9.26
CA THR A 169 2.48 11.44 8.82
C THR A 169 2.48 11.54 7.29
N SER A 170 2.84 10.45 6.61
CA SER A 170 2.86 10.38 5.15
C SER A 170 1.46 10.55 4.55
N TRP A 171 0.44 9.91 5.13
CA TRP A 171 -0.95 9.99 4.67
C TRP A 171 -1.56 11.36 4.92
N THR A 172 -1.36 11.94 6.11
CA THR A 172 -1.88 13.27 6.46
C THR A 172 -1.31 14.35 5.53
N LYS A 173 -0.02 14.24 5.17
CA LYS A 173 0.63 15.17 4.26
C LYS A 173 0.43 14.80 2.79
N GLY A 174 -0.03 13.57 2.50
CA GLY A 174 -0.13 13.03 1.16
C GLY A 174 1.23 12.94 0.47
N VAL A 175 2.29 12.51 1.17
CA VAL A 175 3.67 12.46 0.64
C VAL A 175 4.23 11.06 0.64
N VAL A 176 5.13 10.77 -0.30
CA VAL A 176 6.02 9.61 -0.25
C VAL A 176 7.27 9.99 0.55
N GLU A 177 7.56 9.25 1.59
CA GLU A 177 8.76 9.40 2.42
C GLU A 177 9.96 8.77 1.71
N VAL A 178 11.03 9.54 1.54
CA VAL A 178 12.26 9.11 0.87
C VAL A 178 13.43 9.28 1.81
N GLY A 179 13.98 8.16 2.29
CA GLY A 179 15.20 8.14 3.09
C GLY A 179 16.42 8.12 2.19
N VAL A 180 17.36 9.03 2.44
CA VAL A 180 18.60 9.16 1.65
C VAL A 180 19.85 9.16 2.54
N THR A 181 20.96 8.70 2.00
CA THR A 181 22.32 8.87 2.54
C THR A 181 23.16 9.76 1.61
N GLY A 182 24.26 10.33 2.10
CA GLY A 182 25.10 11.26 1.35
C GLY A 182 24.65 12.73 1.48
N ASP A 183 24.66 13.48 0.38
CA ASP A 183 24.31 14.90 0.35
C ASP A 183 22.79 15.12 0.42
N LEU A 184 22.27 15.28 1.66
CA LEU A 184 20.85 15.51 1.92
C LEU A 184 20.34 16.82 1.29
N ALA A 185 21.16 17.88 1.26
CA ALA A 185 20.74 19.17 0.73
C ALA A 185 20.51 19.08 -0.78
N ARG A 186 21.43 18.40 -1.49
CA ARG A 186 21.26 18.06 -2.90
C ARG A 186 20.05 17.16 -3.12
N ALA A 187 19.89 16.10 -2.32
CA ALA A 187 18.74 15.21 -2.44
C ALA A 187 17.40 15.98 -2.32
N LYS A 188 17.27 16.87 -1.33
CA LYS A 188 16.08 17.73 -1.17
C LYS A 188 15.86 18.63 -2.37
N LYS A 189 16.92 19.23 -2.92
CA LYS A 189 16.84 20.09 -4.11
C LYS A 189 16.41 19.30 -5.34
N ASP A 190 17.08 18.18 -5.63
CA ASP A 190 16.87 17.40 -6.84
C ASP A 190 15.50 16.71 -6.83
N LEU A 191 15.12 16.12 -5.70
CA LEU A 191 13.81 15.49 -5.53
C LEU A 191 12.69 16.54 -5.46
N GLY A 192 12.90 17.66 -4.77
CA GLY A 192 11.93 18.76 -4.73
C GLY A 192 11.68 19.38 -6.10
N ALA A 193 12.73 19.53 -6.94
CA ALA A 193 12.58 20.04 -8.29
C ALA A 193 11.77 19.10 -9.22
N ARG A 194 11.82 17.79 -8.97
CA ARG A 194 11.16 16.78 -9.81
C ARG A 194 9.75 16.40 -9.34
N PHE A 195 9.54 16.33 -8.04
CA PHE A 195 8.33 15.81 -7.42
C PHE A 195 7.55 16.87 -6.62
N GLY A 196 8.11 18.07 -6.45
CA GLY A 196 7.44 19.14 -5.70
C GLY A 196 7.09 18.72 -4.29
N ASP A 197 5.82 18.84 -3.95
CA ASP A 197 5.23 18.50 -2.65
C ASP A 197 4.81 17.03 -2.53
N GLU A 198 5.08 16.19 -3.52
CA GLU A 198 4.70 14.77 -3.50
C GLU A 198 5.65 13.90 -2.67
N VAL A 199 6.82 14.42 -2.31
CA VAL A 199 7.86 13.68 -1.58
C VAL A 199 8.35 14.43 -0.34
N ALA A 200 8.63 13.70 0.73
CA ALA A 200 9.31 14.19 1.91
C ALA A 200 10.67 13.49 2.04
N VAL A 201 11.76 14.27 1.98
CA VAL A 201 13.13 13.72 1.99
C VAL A 201 13.74 13.84 3.38
N THR A 202 14.19 12.71 3.92
CA THR A 202 14.82 12.61 5.25
C THR A 202 16.18 11.95 5.17
N ALA A 203 17.07 12.27 6.12
CA ALA A 203 18.29 11.49 6.29
C ALA A 203 17.91 10.08 6.74
N GLY A 204 18.28 9.08 5.96
CA GLY A 204 18.19 7.68 6.37
C GLY A 204 19.48 7.27 7.09
N ARG A 205 19.35 6.36 8.06
CA ARG A 205 20.48 5.71 8.69
C ARG A 205 20.64 4.35 8.02
N MET A 206 21.85 4.01 7.56
CA MET A 206 22.14 2.63 7.14
C MET A 206 21.89 1.72 8.35
N PRO A 207 21.24 0.55 8.17
CA PRO A 207 21.26 -0.46 9.21
C PRO A 207 22.73 -0.81 9.49
N VAL A 208 23.17 -0.58 10.73
CA VAL A 208 24.48 -1.05 11.18
C VAL A 208 24.40 -2.57 11.23
N GLY A 209 25.23 -3.22 10.43
CA GLY A 209 25.41 -4.68 10.46
C GLY A 209 26.23 -5.12 11.66
#